data_AF-K2EHK3-F1
#
_entry.id   AF-K2EHK3-F1
#
_cell.length_a   1.000
_cell.length_b   1.000
_cell.length_c   1.000
_cell.angle_alpha   90.00
_cell.angle_beta   90.00
_cell.angle_gamma   90.00
#
_symmetry.space_group_name_H-M   'P 1'
#
loop_
_entity.id
_entity.type
_entity.pdbx_description
1 polymer ?
#
loop_
_entity_poly.entity_id
_entity_poly.type
_entity_poly.pdbx_seq_one_letter_code
_entity_poly.pdbx_strand_id
1 'polypeptide(L)' 'MARAGIYKSEVLRARDKLLATGRNPSIDAVRAELGNTGSKSTIHRYLKEIEEEEGPATGTR' A
#
# COMPACT_ATOMS: atom_id res chain seq x y z
N MET A 1 -1.21 -15.90 -19.77
CA MET A 1 -1.95 -15.07 -18.77
C MET A 1 -1.00 -14.01 -18.27
N ALA A 2 -1.14 -12.76 -18.75
CA ALA A 2 -0.41 -11.65 -18.16
C ALA A 2 -0.90 -11.55 -16.71
N ARG A 3 -0.06 -11.91 -15.74
CA ARG A 3 -0.33 -11.54 -14.35
C ARG A 3 -0.32 -10.02 -14.36
N ALA A 4 -1.50 -9.40 -14.42
CA ALA A 4 -1.64 -7.97 -14.17
C ALA A 4 -1.03 -7.78 -12.78
N GLY A 5 0.20 -7.28 -12.75
CA GLY A 5 0.89 -6.99 -11.51
C GLY A 5 0.08 -5.95 -10.75
N ILE A 6 0.07 -6.05 -9.43
CA ILE A 6 -0.44 -4.96 -8.60
C ILE A 6 0.34 -3.68 -8.91
N TYR A 7 -0.37 -2.56 -9.03
CA TYR A 7 0.26 -1.27 -9.28
C TYR A 7 0.57 -0.53 -7.98
N LYS A 8 1.61 0.31 -7.99
CA LYS A 8 1.94 1.19 -6.85
C LYS A 8 0.75 2.06 -6.41
N SER A 9 -0.04 2.54 -7.38
CA SER A 9 -1.25 3.33 -7.11
C SER A 9 -2.34 2.56 -6.37
N GLU A 10 -2.44 1.24 -6.55
CA GLU A 10 -3.37 0.40 -5.80
C GLU A 10 -2.91 0.22 -4.35
N VAL A 11 -1.61 0.01 -4.14
CA VAL A 11 -0.97 -0.04 -2.81
C VAL A 11 -1.18 1.28 -2.07
N LEU A 12 -1.01 2.41 -2.76
CA LEU A 12 -1.26 3.75 -2.23
C LEU A 12 -2.70 3.90 -1.73
N ARG A 13 -3.69 3.60 -2.58
CA ARG A 13 -5.11 3.69 -2.19
C ARG A 13 -5.45 2.78 -1.01
N ALA A 14 -4.94 1.56 -1.00
CA ALA A 14 -5.15 0.63 0.10
C ALA A 14 -4.52 1.14 1.40
N ARG A 15 -3.30 1.67 1.35
CA ARG A 15 -2.63 2.32 2.48
C ARG A 15 -3.45 3.49 3.01
N ASP A 16 -3.87 4.40 2.14
CA ASP A 16 -4.63 5.61 2.52
C ASP A 16 -5.97 5.27 3.13
N LYS A 17 -6.66 4.27 2.58
CA LYS A 17 -7.91 3.77 3.13
C LYS A 17 -7.71 3.17 4.52
N LEU A 18 -6.65 2.38 4.73
CA LEU A 18 -6.33 1.84 6.05
C LEU A 18 -6.03 2.96 7.06
N LEU A 19 -5.22 3.95 6.67
CA LEU A 19 -4.92 5.12 7.49
C LEU A 19 -6.19 5.92 7.84
N ALA A 20 -7.06 6.19 6.86
CA ALA A 20 -8.33 6.86 7.07
C ALA A 20 -9.28 6.08 7.98
N THR A 21 -9.18 4.76 8.01
CA THR A 21 -9.94 3.88 8.92
C THR A 21 -9.29 3.78 10.31
N GLY A 22 -8.16 4.46 10.55
CA GLY A 22 -7.39 4.35 11.80
C GLY A 22 -6.67 3.02 11.97
N ARG A 23 -6.50 2.25 10.87
CA ARG A 23 -5.77 0.98 10.86
C ARG A 23 -4.35 1.20 10.37
N ASN A 24 -3.40 0.51 11.01
CA ASN A 24 -2.01 0.55 10.58
C ASN A 24 -1.85 -0.13 9.21
N PRO A 25 -1.35 0.57 8.17
CA PRO A 25 -1.15 -0.01 6.85
C PRO A 25 0.05 -0.96 6.83
N SER A 26 -0.16 -2.19 7.29
CA SER A 26 0.83 -3.27 7.20
C SER A 26 0.74 -4.01 5.85
N ILE A 27 1.80 -4.73 5.48
CA ILE A 27 1.84 -5.53 4.25
C ILE A 27 0.61 -6.45 4.13
N ASP A 28 0.24 -7.12 5.22
CA ASP A 28 -0.88 -8.04 5.23
C ASP A 28 -2.23 -7.32 5.17
N ALA A 29 -2.36 -6.14 5.81
CA ALA A 29 -3.57 -5.32 5.73
C ALA A 29 -3.78 -4.77 4.31
N VAL A 30 -2.72 -4.25 3.69
CA VAL A 30 -2.74 -3.78 2.29
C VAL A 30 -3.03 -4.95 1.36
N ARG A 31 -2.40 -6.10 1.56
CA ARG A 31 -2.66 -7.29 0.75
C ARG A 31 -4.09 -7.79 0.86
N ALA A 32 -4.67 -7.77 2.06
CA ALA A 32 -6.07 -8.12 2.28
C ALA A 32 -7.01 -7.14 1.58
N GLU A 33 -6.72 -5.84 1.66
CA GLU A 33 -7.47 -4.79 0.96
C GLU A 33 -7.41 -4.94 -0.57
N LEU A 34 -6.25 -5.37 -1.09
CA LEU A 34 -6.04 -5.71 -2.51
C LEU A 34 -6.62 -7.08 -2.91
N GLY A 35 -7.40 -7.74 -2.05
CA GLY A 35 -8.05 -9.02 -2.36
C GLY A 35 -7.08 -10.22 -2.39
N ASN A 36 -6.07 -10.23 -1.54
CA ASN A 36 -4.99 -11.23 -1.49
C ASN A 36 -4.12 -11.30 -2.75
N THR A 37 -4.14 -10.24 -3.57
CA THR A 37 -3.31 -10.11 -4.76
C THR A 37 -1.97 -9.45 -4.45
N GLY A 38 -0.98 -9.72 -5.30
CA GLY A 38 0.38 -9.26 -5.08
C GLY A 38 1.19 -10.10 -4.09
N SER A 39 2.50 -10.10 -4.28
CA SER A 39 3.44 -10.71 -3.33
C SER A 39 3.75 -9.73 -2.21
N LYS A 40 4.04 -10.27 -1.03
CA LYS A 40 4.49 -9.48 0.12
C LYS A 40 5.71 -8.62 -0.21
N SER A 41 6.63 -9.13 -1.05
CA SER A 41 7.83 -8.41 -1.48
C SER A 41 7.52 -7.22 -2.40
N THR A 42 6.55 -7.36 -3.32
CA THR A 42 6.14 -6.26 -4.19
C THR A 42 5.41 -5.17 -3.39
N ILE A 43 4.51 -5.56 -2.49
CA ILE A 43 3.79 -4.61 -1.62
C ILE A 43 4.79 -3.87 -0.72
N HIS A 44 5.75 -4.59 -0.12
CA HIS A 44 6.78 -3.97 0.71
C HIS A 44 7.62 -2.95 -0.07
N ARG A 45 8.04 -3.30 -1.30
CA ARG A 45 8.77 -2.37 -2.16
C ARG A 45 7.95 -1.12 -2.44
N TYR A 46 6.69 -1.27 -2.86
CA TYR A 46 5.84 -0.13 -3.15
C TYR A 46 5.52 0.71 -1.93
N LEU A 47 5.23 0.12 -0.77
CA LEU A 47 5.03 0.87 0.47
C LEU A 47 6.25 1.74 0.78
N LYS A 48 7.46 1.17 0.70
CA LYS A 48 8.70 1.91 0.91
C LYS A 48 8.91 3.01 -0.12
N GLU A 49 8.69 2.73 -1.40
CA GLU A 49 8.81 3.74 -2.45
C GLU A 49 7.77 4.86 -2.30
N ILE A 50 6.59 4.59 -1.72
CA ILE A 50 5.60 5.62 -1.42
C ILE A 50 6.06 6.44 -0.21
N GLU A 51 6.55 5.80 0.85
CA GLU A 51 7.11 6.50 2.03
C GLU A 51 8.31 7.38 1.66
N GLU A 52 9.15 6.96 0.71
CA GLU A 52 10.27 7.73 0.19
C GLU A 52 9.81 8.90 -0.71
N GLU A 53 8.79 8.69 -1.55
CA GLU A 53 8.28 9.74 -2.45
C GLU A 53 7.44 10.79 -1.75
N GLU A 54 6.57 10.38 -0.83
CA GLU A 54 5.71 11.32 -0.09
C GLU A 54 6.40 11.90 1.16
N GLY A 55 7.58 11.38 1.53
CA GLY A 55 8.14 11.60 2.86
C GLY A 55 7.20 11.05 3.95
N PRO A 56 7.56 11.14 5.24
CA PRO A 56 6.63 10.79 6.30
C PRO A 56 5.46 11.77 6.24
N ALA A 57 4.39 11.40 5.55
CA ALA A 57 3.11 12.08 5.55
C ALA A 57 2.45 11.85 6.91
N THR A 58 3.12 12.27 7.99
CA THR A 58 2.48 12.66 9.22
C THR A 58 1.66 13.89 8.86
N GLY A 59 0.38 13.66 8.57
CA GLY A 59 -0.56 14.72 8.26
C GLY A 59 -0.57 15.80 9.33
N THR A 60 -0.52 17.06 8.90
CA THR A 60 -1.34 18.15 9.44
C THR A 60 -1.15 19.39 8.56
N ARG A 61 -2.23 19.82 7.91
CA ARG A 61 -2.54 21.24 7.77
C ARG A 61 -4.02 21.41 8.02
#